data_AF-A0A428K701-F1
#
_entry.id   AF-A0A428K701-F1
#
_cell.length_a   1.000
_cell.length_b   1.000
_cell.length_c   1.000
_cell.angle_alpha   90.00
_cell.angle_beta   90.00
_cell.angle_gamma   90.00
#
_symmetry.space_group_name_H-M   'P 1'
#
loop_
_entity.id
_entity.type
_entity.pdbx_description
1 polymer ?
#
loop_
_entity_poly.entity_id
_entity_poly.type
_entity_poly.pdbx_seq_one_letter_code
_entity_poly.pdbx_strand_id
1 'polypeptide(L)'
;MRPFLLLLLPPMCVLSLLACSKSDDTAPATSPVTVDPAVPAVYKKIYGAASITLDGSFVVIKTNNLPDHKSPYYTGANYEAYNGSNADYRANPNRITAQNYTYRIPLNPQEAARKSATPLGSIGVSLNGVAFFNQYAGPAQPLTNEINSFDQYNGHPQANGAYHYHVEPTFLTVLKGRDVLLGFLLDGFPVYGPIENGVAVLNTRLDAYHGHAHATTDYPTGIYHYHITNADPYLNGDGFFGTPGTITQ
;
A
#
# COMPACT_ATOMS: atom_id res chain seq x y z
N MET A 1 74.62 -50.04 -25.62
CA MET A 1 74.41 -48.88 -24.72
C MET A 1 72.97 -48.92 -24.26
N ARG A 2 72.72 -49.13 -22.96
CA ARG A 2 71.37 -49.15 -22.37
C ARG A 2 70.84 -47.71 -22.27
N PRO A 3 69.63 -47.38 -22.75
CA PRO A 3 68.96 -46.17 -22.32
C PRO A 3 67.98 -46.49 -21.18
N PHE A 4 68.15 -45.73 -20.11
CA PHE A 4 67.25 -45.55 -18.98
C PHE A 4 65.82 -45.22 -19.46
N LEU A 5 64.82 -45.95 -18.98
CA LEU A 5 63.41 -45.55 -19.10
C LEU A 5 63.01 -44.82 -17.81
N LEU A 6 62.86 -43.50 -17.93
CA LEU A 6 62.47 -42.58 -16.86
C LEU A 6 60.95 -42.71 -16.60
N LEU A 7 60.57 -43.11 -15.39
CA LEU A 7 59.18 -43.19 -14.95
C LEU A 7 58.67 -41.77 -14.60
N LEU A 8 57.75 -41.23 -15.40
CA LEU A 8 57.06 -39.96 -15.10
C LEU A 8 55.74 -40.25 -14.37
N LEU A 9 55.64 -39.82 -13.11
CA LEU A 9 54.36 -39.75 -12.38
C LEU A 9 53.51 -38.59 -12.92
N PRO A 10 52.18 -38.77 -13.08
CA PRO A 10 51.28 -37.67 -13.44
C PRO A 10 51.03 -36.71 -12.26
N PRO A 11 50.79 -35.42 -12.53
CA PRO A 11 50.61 -34.41 -11.48
C PRO A 11 49.24 -34.54 -10.80
N MET A 12 49.25 -34.47 -9.47
CA MET A 12 48.09 -34.49 -8.59
C MET A 12 47.31 -33.18 -8.71
N CYS A 13 46.10 -33.25 -9.26
CA CYS A 13 45.22 -32.10 -9.44
C CYS A 13 44.54 -31.76 -8.09
N VAL A 14 44.94 -30.64 -7.49
CA VAL A 14 44.36 -30.14 -6.23
C VAL A 14 43.04 -29.43 -6.55
N LEU A 15 41.93 -30.05 -6.17
CA LEU A 15 40.58 -29.51 -6.35
C LEU A 15 40.33 -28.41 -5.30
N SER A 16 40.36 -27.14 -5.72
CA SER A 16 40.03 -26.00 -4.85
C SER A 16 38.50 -25.86 -4.71
N LEU A 17 37.97 -26.14 -3.52
CA LEU A 17 36.56 -25.90 -3.20
C LEU A 17 36.33 -24.38 -3.04
N LEU A 18 35.75 -23.75 -4.06
CA LEU A 18 35.20 -22.39 -3.97
C LEU A 18 33.93 -22.44 -3.10
N ALA A 19 34.06 -22.00 -1.85
CA ALA A 19 32.93 -21.74 -0.97
C ALA A 19 32.15 -20.53 -1.49
N CYS A 20 30.94 -20.76 -2.00
CA CYS A 20 30.01 -19.70 -2.34
C CYS A 20 29.44 -19.10 -1.04
N SER A 21 29.87 -17.91 -0.67
CA SER A 21 29.17 -17.05 0.28
C SER A 21 27.81 -16.67 -0.32
N LYS A 22 26.73 -17.30 0.16
CA LYS A 22 25.38 -16.79 -0.07
C LYS A 22 25.30 -15.43 0.60
N SER A 23 25.11 -14.38 -0.18
CA SER A 23 24.66 -13.10 0.34
C SER A 23 23.21 -13.29 0.80
N ASP A 24 23.00 -13.26 2.11
CA ASP A 24 21.67 -13.22 2.68
C ASP A 24 21.07 -11.84 2.36
N ASP A 25 20.28 -11.76 1.29
CA ASP A 25 19.33 -10.67 1.09
C ASP A 25 18.31 -10.73 2.24
N THR A 26 18.65 -10.01 3.32
CA THR A 26 17.76 -9.86 4.47
C THR A 26 16.68 -8.86 4.05
N ALA A 27 15.56 -9.40 3.56
CA ALA A 27 14.31 -8.65 3.53
C ALA A 27 14.04 -8.11 4.95
N PRO A 28 13.57 -6.86 5.12
CA PRO A 28 13.27 -6.33 6.43
C PRO A 28 12.29 -7.27 7.13
N ALA A 29 12.64 -7.73 8.33
CA ALA A 29 11.77 -8.57 9.14
C ALA A 29 10.52 -7.77 9.51
N THR A 30 9.43 -7.98 8.77
CA THR A 30 8.10 -7.55 9.20
C THR A 30 7.79 -8.28 10.50
N SER A 31 7.65 -7.52 11.60
CA SER A 31 7.14 -8.10 12.83
C SER A 31 5.80 -8.79 12.53
N PRO A 32 5.56 -10.02 13.03
CA PRO A 32 4.34 -10.74 12.69
C PRO A 32 3.11 -9.95 13.14
N VAL A 33 2.19 -9.72 12.20
CA VAL A 33 0.90 -9.07 12.47
C VAL A 33 0.14 -9.89 13.50
N THR A 34 -0.30 -9.26 14.58
CA THR A 34 -1.17 -9.93 15.56
C THR A 34 -2.61 -9.91 15.03
N VAL A 35 -3.11 -11.05 14.55
CA VAL A 35 -4.46 -11.15 13.96
C VAL A 35 -5.35 -12.05 14.80
N ASP A 36 -6.51 -11.54 15.22
CA ASP A 36 -7.55 -12.37 15.83
C ASP A 36 -8.07 -13.41 14.83
N PRO A 37 -8.09 -14.71 15.16
CA PRO A 37 -8.59 -15.76 14.29
C PRO A 37 -9.98 -15.49 13.70
N ALA A 38 -10.86 -14.81 14.45
CA ALA A 38 -12.24 -14.51 14.05
C ALA A 38 -12.37 -13.40 13.01
N VAL A 39 -11.32 -12.62 12.75
CA VAL A 39 -11.32 -11.59 11.71
C VAL A 39 -11.58 -12.23 10.34
N PRO A 40 -12.46 -11.68 9.49
CA PRO A 40 -12.66 -12.19 8.13
C PRO A 40 -11.37 -12.16 7.29
N ALA A 41 -11.20 -13.16 6.42
CA ALA A 41 -9.97 -13.36 5.64
C ALA A 41 -9.56 -12.14 4.81
N VAL A 42 -10.51 -11.35 4.31
CA VAL A 42 -10.25 -10.16 3.49
C VAL A 42 -9.46 -9.10 4.25
N TYR A 43 -9.74 -8.88 5.54
CA TYR A 43 -9.00 -7.92 6.36
C TYR A 43 -7.59 -8.41 6.72
N LYS A 44 -7.36 -9.74 6.75
CA LYS A 44 -6.03 -10.32 6.97
C LYS A 44 -5.04 -10.00 5.85
N LYS A 45 -5.52 -9.49 4.71
CA LYS A 45 -4.68 -9.03 3.60
C LYS A 45 -3.92 -7.73 3.91
N ILE A 46 -4.30 -6.99 4.96
CA ILE A 46 -3.60 -5.79 5.42
C ILE A 46 -2.32 -6.22 6.15
N TYR A 47 -1.30 -6.55 5.37
CA TYR A 47 -0.05 -7.11 5.87
C TYR A 47 0.84 -6.07 6.57
N GLY A 48 0.61 -4.77 6.37
CA GLY A 48 1.32 -3.69 7.08
C GLY A 48 0.66 -3.26 8.39
N ALA A 49 -0.34 -4.00 8.88
CA ALA A 49 -0.89 -3.78 10.21
C ALA A 49 0.07 -4.32 11.30
N ALA A 50 0.11 -3.66 12.45
CA ALA A 50 0.68 -4.23 13.68
C ALA A 50 -0.30 -5.23 14.33
N SER A 51 -1.59 -4.92 14.29
CA SER A 51 -2.64 -5.84 14.75
C SER A 51 -3.96 -5.63 14.02
N ILE A 52 -4.73 -6.72 13.89
CA ILE A 52 -6.10 -6.69 13.37
C ILE A 52 -6.99 -7.52 14.30
N THR A 53 -7.97 -6.88 14.93
CA THR A 53 -8.86 -7.51 15.91
C THR A 53 -10.31 -7.14 15.66
N LEU A 54 -11.25 -7.81 16.32
CA LEU A 54 -12.66 -7.40 16.34
C LEU A 54 -12.98 -6.66 17.65
N ASP A 55 -13.85 -5.65 17.55
CA ASP A 55 -14.50 -5.01 18.69
C ASP A 55 -15.96 -4.74 18.34
N GLY A 56 -16.83 -5.64 18.81
CA GLY A 56 -18.26 -5.63 18.47
C GLY A 56 -18.48 -5.70 16.96
N SER A 57 -19.09 -4.65 16.40
CA SER A 57 -19.39 -4.52 14.96
C SER A 57 -18.26 -3.89 14.15
N PHE A 58 -17.05 -3.75 14.71
CA PHE A 58 -15.91 -3.10 14.07
C PHE A 58 -14.73 -4.04 13.89
N VAL A 59 -14.03 -3.87 12.77
CA VAL A 59 -12.65 -4.34 12.61
C VAL A 59 -11.73 -3.22 13.10
N VAL A 60 -10.83 -3.56 14.02
CA VAL A 60 -9.84 -2.64 14.58
C VAL A 60 -8.47 -2.95 14.00
N ILE A 61 -7.91 -2.01 13.25
CA ILE A 61 -6.62 -2.15 12.57
C ILE A 61 -5.66 -1.14 13.17
N LYS A 62 -4.54 -1.62 13.73
CA LYS A 62 -3.46 -0.77 14.22
C LYS A 62 -2.29 -0.82 13.26
N THR A 63 -1.67 0.30 12.96
CA THR A 63 -0.49 0.38 12.08
C THR A 63 0.40 1.54 12.48
N ASN A 64 1.70 1.39 12.19
CA ASN A 64 2.68 2.46 12.34
C ASN A 64 2.74 3.41 11.13
N ASN A 65 1.94 3.16 10.08
CA ASN A 65 1.86 4.00 8.89
C ASN A 65 3.23 4.24 8.22
N LEU A 66 4.11 3.24 8.26
CA LEU A 66 5.39 3.28 7.57
C LEU A 66 5.28 2.57 6.22
N PRO A 67 5.62 3.22 5.09
CA PRO A 67 5.75 2.51 3.82
C PRO A 67 6.85 1.45 3.92
N ASP A 68 6.59 0.30 3.32
CA ASP A 68 7.43 -0.90 3.25
C ASP A 68 8.41 -0.88 2.06
N HIS A 69 8.63 0.31 1.49
CA HIS A 69 9.55 0.56 0.40
C HIS A 69 10.50 1.71 0.76
N LYS A 70 11.62 1.80 0.04
CA LYS A 70 12.51 2.95 0.17
C LYS A 70 11.85 4.19 -0.41
N SER A 71 12.28 5.36 0.06
CA SER A 71 11.72 6.65 -0.36
C SER A 71 12.76 7.77 -0.20
N PRO A 72 12.73 8.81 -1.05
CA PRO A 72 13.50 10.04 -0.84
C PRO A 72 13.13 10.78 0.45
N TYR A 73 11.99 10.43 1.07
CA TYR A 73 11.53 11.01 2.33
C TYR A 73 12.04 10.31 3.59
N TYR A 74 12.75 9.19 3.44
CA TYR A 74 13.47 8.55 4.54
C TYR A 74 14.90 9.11 4.69
N THR A 75 15.59 8.64 5.72
CA THR A 75 17.03 8.84 5.92
C THR A 75 17.71 7.48 6.18
N GLY A 76 19.03 7.40 6.00
CA GLY A 76 19.78 6.19 6.33
C GLY A 76 19.45 5.00 5.41
N ALA A 77 19.30 3.80 5.97
CA ALA A 77 19.15 2.56 5.20
C ALA A 77 17.87 2.49 4.33
N ASN A 78 16.82 3.21 4.74
CA ASN A 78 15.53 3.26 4.03
C ASN A 78 15.44 4.38 2.98
N TYR A 79 16.48 5.22 2.89
CA TYR A 79 16.56 6.26 1.87
C TYR A 79 16.85 5.65 0.50
N GLU A 80 16.17 6.17 -0.52
CA GLU A 80 16.47 5.98 -1.92
C GLU A 80 16.24 7.31 -2.65
N ALA A 81 17.17 7.71 -3.52
CA ALA A 81 16.96 8.90 -4.34
C ALA A 81 15.77 8.67 -5.28
N TYR A 82 15.00 9.74 -5.53
CA TYR A 82 13.85 9.65 -6.46
C TYR A 82 14.29 9.08 -7.81
N ASN A 83 13.61 8.03 -8.25
CA ASN A 83 13.82 7.34 -9.52
C ASN A 83 12.51 7.15 -10.31
N GLY A 84 11.48 7.93 -9.98
CA GLY A 84 10.20 7.91 -10.67
C GLY A 84 10.21 8.69 -11.99
N SER A 85 9.07 8.69 -12.67
CA SER A 85 8.92 9.27 -14.02
C SER A 85 8.50 10.74 -14.06
N ASN A 86 8.15 11.35 -12.92
CA ASN A 86 7.77 12.76 -12.87
C ASN A 86 9.00 13.66 -12.95
N ALA A 87 9.22 14.28 -14.11
CA ALA A 87 10.35 15.19 -14.34
C ALA A 87 10.28 16.48 -13.49
N ASP A 88 9.07 16.86 -13.04
CA ASP A 88 8.85 18.02 -12.18
C ASP A 88 8.90 17.69 -10.69
N TYR A 89 9.36 16.49 -10.32
CA TYR A 89 9.45 16.07 -8.92
C TYR A 89 10.26 17.06 -8.08
N ARG A 90 9.65 17.48 -6.96
CA ARG A 90 10.26 18.32 -5.93
C ARG A 90 9.78 17.82 -4.57
N ALA A 91 10.71 17.22 -3.82
CA ALA A 91 10.44 16.76 -2.47
C ALA A 91 9.92 17.92 -1.60
N ASN A 92 8.85 17.68 -0.85
CA ASN A 92 8.42 18.58 0.20
C ASN A 92 9.44 18.54 1.38
N PRO A 93 9.42 19.50 2.33
CA PRO A 93 10.43 19.54 3.39
C PRO A 93 10.24 18.49 4.50
N ASN A 94 9.17 17.69 4.44
CA ASN A 94 8.79 16.76 5.51
C ASN A 94 9.60 15.45 5.43
N ARG A 95 9.48 14.61 6.46
CA ARG A 95 10.14 13.30 6.54
C ARG A 95 9.19 12.26 7.09
N ILE A 96 9.35 11.02 6.65
CA ILE A 96 8.54 9.90 7.13
C ILE A 96 8.88 9.61 8.59
N THR A 97 7.87 9.53 9.44
CA THR A 97 7.99 9.12 10.83
C THR A 97 6.88 8.12 11.18
N ALA A 98 7.18 7.19 12.09
CA ALA A 98 6.19 6.25 12.59
C ALA A 98 5.02 6.99 13.26
N GLN A 99 3.81 6.56 12.93
CA GLN A 99 2.56 6.99 13.54
C GLN A 99 2.02 5.89 14.47
N ASN A 100 0.87 6.12 15.10
CA ASN A 100 0.17 5.12 15.91
C ASN A 100 -1.31 5.07 15.54
N TYR A 101 -1.60 4.85 14.27
CA TYR A 101 -2.96 4.85 13.77
C TYR A 101 -3.74 3.64 14.26
N THR A 102 -4.93 3.90 14.80
CA THR A 102 -5.94 2.89 15.09
C THR A 102 -7.19 3.21 14.29
N TYR A 103 -7.45 2.40 13.26
CA TYR A 103 -8.67 2.44 12.47
C TYR A 103 -9.71 1.54 13.13
N ARG A 104 -10.95 2.01 13.23
CA ARG A 104 -12.12 1.23 13.59
C ARG A 104 -13.10 1.35 12.44
N ILE A 105 -13.20 0.33 11.59
CA ILE A 105 -14.08 0.33 10.42
C ILE A 105 -15.25 -0.64 10.61
N PRO A 106 -16.45 -0.36 10.08
CA PRO A 106 -17.57 -1.29 10.15
C PRO A 106 -17.21 -2.67 9.59
N LEU A 107 -17.47 -3.73 10.36
CA LEU A 107 -17.24 -5.11 9.93
C LEU A 107 -18.15 -5.49 8.75
N ASN A 108 -19.38 -4.99 8.77
CA ASN A 108 -20.41 -5.20 7.75
C ASN A 108 -20.83 -3.82 7.20
N PRO A 109 -20.10 -3.27 6.23
CA PRO A 109 -20.40 -1.94 5.70
C PRO A 109 -21.76 -1.92 4.99
N GLN A 110 -22.49 -0.84 5.15
CA GLN A 110 -23.80 -0.61 4.54
C GLN A 110 -23.87 0.82 4.02
N GLU A 111 -24.65 1.01 2.97
CA GLU A 111 -24.97 2.34 2.47
C GLU A 111 -25.53 3.24 3.58
N ALA A 112 -24.99 4.44 3.73
CA ALA A 112 -25.52 5.41 4.67
C ALA A 112 -26.79 6.07 4.13
N ALA A 113 -27.82 6.19 4.96
CA ALA A 113 -29.02 6.97 4.65
C ALA A 113 -28.71 8.47 4.43
N ARG A 114 -27.62 8.96 5.02
CA ARG A 114 -27.06 10.29 4.79
C ARG A 114 -25.56 10.18 4.64
N LYS A 115 -25.07 10.61 3.48
CA LYS A 115 -23.67 10.54 3.09
C LYS A 115 -22.91 11.67 3.79
N SER A 116 -21.65 11.43 4.15
CA SER A 116 -20.80 12.42 4.81
C SER A 116 -19.53 12.66 4.02
N ALA A 117 -19.12 13.93 3.94
CA ALA A 117 -17.83 14.29 3.35
C ALA A 117 -16.67 13.57 4.07
N THR A 118 -15.59 13.31 3.33
CA THR A 118 -14.36 12.84 3.94
C THR A 118 -13.73 13.95 4.79
N PRO A 119 -13.09 13.62 5.92
CA PRO A 119 -12.25 14.57 6.64
C PRO A 119 -11.00 14.90 5.81
N LEU A 120 -10.30 15.97 6.19
CA LEU A 120 -8.91 16.14 5.79
C LEU A 120 -8.04 15.19 6.62
N GLY A 121 -7.06 14.55 5.98
CA GLY A 121 -6.22 13.52 6.58
C GLY A 121 -6.61 12.11 6.13
N SER A 122 -6.33 11.12 6.98
CA SER A 122 -6.57 9.72 6.66
C SER A 122 -8.07 9.40 6.60
N ILE A 123 -8.48 8.81 5.48
CA ILE A 123 -9.84 8.35 5.17
C ILE A 123 -9.92 6.83 5.05
N GLY A 124 -8.79 6.13 5.21
CA GLY A 124 -8.70 4.70 5.00
C GLY A 124 -7.29 4.16 5.20
N VAL A 125 -7.15 2.85 5.05
CA VAL A 125 -5.89 2.12 5.24
C VAL A 125 -5.64 1.18 4.06
N SER A 126 -4.43 1.25 3.50
CA SER A 126 -3.96 0.40 2.42
C SER A 126 -3.49 -0.97 2.93
N LEU A 127 -3.23 -1.92 2.03
CA LEU A 127 -2.72 -3.25 2.41
C LEU A 127 -1.36 -3.20 3.13
N ASN A 128 -0.49 -2.25 2.78
CA ASN A 128 0.78 -2.02 3.49
C ASN A 128 0.63 -1.14 4.74
N GLY A 129 -0.60 -0.89 5.22
CA GLY A 129 -0.83 -0.15 6.46
C GLY A 129 -0.63 1.36 6.34
N VAL A 130 -0.38 1.88 5.14
CA VAL A 130 -0.26 3.31 4.87
C VAL A 130 -1.66 3.92 4.73
N ALA A 131 -1.81 5.17 5.15
CA ALA A 131 -3.06 5.89 5.06
C ALA A 131 -3.44 6.21 3.61
N PHE A 132 -4.73 6.09 3.32
CA PHE A 132 -5.36 6.73 2.17
C PHE A 132 -5.86 8.11 2.57
N PHE A 133 -5.60 9.12 1.75
CA PHE A 133 -6.11 10.48 1.90
C PHE A 133 -7.09 10.78 0.75
N ASN A 134 -7.95 11.79 0.95
CA ASN A 134 -8.93 12.19 -0.06
C ASN A 134 -8.30 12.97 -1.23
N GLN A 135 -9.11 13.42 -2.18
CA GLN A 135 -8.65 14.11 -3.40
C GLN A 135 -8.08 15.53 -3.18
N TYR A 136 -8.04 16.01 -1.94
CA TYR A 136 -7.69 17.40 -1.64
C TYR A 136 -6.33 17.52 -0.94
N ALA A 137 -5.55 18.53 -1.36
CA ALA A 137 -4.32 18.97 -0.68
C ALA A 137 -4.62 19.76 0.61
N GLY A 138 -5.88 20.13 0.82
CA GLY A 138 -6.33 20.98 1.92
C GLY A 138 -7.78 21.40 1.72
N PRO A 139 -8.37 22.25 2.58
CA PRO A 139 -9.77 22.64 2.45
C PRO A 139 -10.08 23.23 1.05
N ALA A 140 -10.83 22.49 0.23
CA ALA A 140 -11.16 22.84 -1.15
C ALA A 140 -9.93 23.16 -2.03
N GLN A 141 -8.77 22.57 -1.75
CA GLN A 141 -7.55 22.73 -2.54
C GLN A 141 -7.32 21.50 -3.41
N PRO A 142 -7.27 21.63 -4.75
CA PRO A 142 -7.00 20.50 -5.62
C PRO A 142 -5.56 19.99 -5.43
N LEU A 143 -5.35 18.71 -5.70
CA LEU A 143 -4.07 18.04 -5.54
C LEU A 143 -2.97 18.51 -6.51
N THR A 144 -3.31 19.33 -7.50
CA THR A 144 -2.40 19.77 -8.58
C THR A 144 -1.08 20.36 -8.07
N ASN A 145 -1.09 20.97 -6.87
CA ASN A 145 0.10 21.58 -6.28
C ASN A 145 0.97 20.59 -5.47
N GLU A 146 0.44 19.41 -5.15
CA GLU A 146 1.13 18.39 -4.34
C GLU A 146 1.62 17.19 -5.13
N ILE A 147 1.07 16.92 -6.33
CA ILE A 147 1.46 15.79 -7.20
C ILE A 147 2.97 15.75 -7.44
N ASN A 148 3.62 16.92 -7.59
CA ASN A 148 5.06 17.00 -7.80
C ASN A 148 5.89 16.62 -6.57
N SER A 149 5.28 16.46 -5.40
CA SER A 149 5.95 15.97 -4.20
C SER A 149 5.82 14.47 -4.00
N PHE A 150 5.03 13.76 -4.81
CA PHE A 150 4.91 12.31 -4.67
C PHE A 150 6.20 11.61 -5.07
N ASP A 151 6.64 10.65 -4.25
CA ASP A 151 7.78 9.82 -4.58
C ASP A 151 7.48 8.85 -5.73
N GLN A 152 8.44 7.99 -6.08
CA GLN A 152 8.31 7.03 -7.17
C GLN A 152 7.14 6.03 -6.98
N TYR A 153 6.59 5.96 -5.76
CA TYR A 153 5.48 5.11 -5.38
C TYR A 153 4.18 5.88 -5.10
N ASN A 154 4.09 7.13 -5.58
CA ASN A 154 2.90 7.98 -5.55
C ASN A 154 2.41 8.37 -4.15
N GLY A 155 3.30 8.39 -3.16
CA GLY A 155 2.98 8.93 -1.84
C GLY A 155 3.99 9.95 -1.35
N HIS A 156 3.66 10.60 -0.24
CA HIS A 156 4.52 11.58 0.41
C HIS A 156 4.12 11.77 1.89
N PRO A 157 4.99 12.33 2.74
CA PRO A 157 4.63 12.67 4.11
C PRO A 157 4.06 14.09 4.25
N GLN A 158 3.07 14.24 5.11
CA GLN A 158 2.64 15.55 5.62
C GLN A 158 3.57 16.04 6.76
N ALA A 159 3.29 17.23 7.32
CA ALA A 159 4.18 17.89 8.29
C ALA A 159 4.47 17.08 9.58
N ASN A 160 3.51 16.26 10.04
CA ASN A 160 3.72 15.37 11.20
C ASN A 160 4.47 14.06 10.85
N GLY A 161 4.83 13.88 9.59
CA GLY A 161 5.56 12.74 9.05
C GLY A 161 4.71 11.54 8.64
N ALA A 162 3.38 11.64 8.70
CA ALA A 162 2.49 10.61 8.18
C ALA A 162 2.57 10.53 6.65
N TYR A 163 3.18 9.45 6.16
CA TYR A 163 3.18 9.09 4.76
C TYR A 163 1.80 8.62 4.31
N HIS A 164 1.35 8.99 3.12
CA HIS A 164 0.02 8.65 2.64
C HIS A 164 -0.06 8.64 1.11
N TYR A 165 -1.14 8.03 0.62
CA TYR A 165 -1.49 7.98 -0.80
C TYR A 165 -2.78 8.75 -1.07
N HIS A 166 -2.75 9.62 -2.07
CA HIS A 166 -3.95 10.23 -2.66
C HIS A 166 -4.39 9.52 -3.95
N VAL A 167 -3.42 8.89 -4.63
CA VAL A 167 -3.58 8.27 -5.95
C VAL A 167 -3.05 6.84 -5.91
N GLU A 168 -3.00 6.16 -7.06
CA GLU A 168 -2.53 4.77 -7.17
C GLU A 168 -1.22 4.52 -6.41
N PRO A 169 -1.20 3.70 -5.34
CA PRO A 169 0.01 3.30 -4.65
C PRO A 169 0.78 2.31 -5.53
N THR A 170 1.63 2.82 -6.41
CA THR A 170 2.25 2.00 -7.47
C THR A 170 3.16 0.91 -6.92
N PHE A 171 3.69 1.06 -5.70
CA PHE A 171 4.41 -0.03 -5.04
C PHE A 171 3.51 -1.26 -4.85
N LEU A 172 2.30 -1.05 -4.33
CA LEU A 172 1.32 -2.13 -4.14
C LEU A 172 0.90 -2.70 -5.48
N THR A 173 0.66 -1.86 -6.49
CA THR A 173 0.15 -2.36 -7.77
C THR A 173 1.20 -3.04 -8.64
N VAL A 174 2.48 -2.69 -8.48
CA VAL A 174 3.62 -3.45 -9.04
C VAL A 174 3.74 -4.81 -8.34
N LEU A 175 3.60 -4.84 -7.01
CA LEU A 175 3.80 -6.06 -6.22
C LEU A 175 2.63 -7.05 -6.32
N LYS A 176 1.40 -6.56 -6.38
CA LYS A 176 0.17 -7.37 -6.28
C LYS A 176 -0.64 -7.42 -7.57
N GLY A 177 -0.35 -6.53 -8.52
CA GLY A 177 -1.16 -6.31 -9.72
C GLY A 177 -2.08 -5.09 -9.58
N ARG A 178 -2.70 -4.69 -10.69
CA ARG A 178 -3.56 -3.49 -10.77
C ARG A 178 -5.06 -3.79 -10.67
N ASP A 179 -5.44 -5.07 -10.65
CA ASP A 179 -6.82 -5.59 -10.56
C ASP A 179 -6.99 -6.38 -9.26
N VAL A 180 -6.74 -5.70 -8.13
CA VAL A 180 -6.72 -6.30 -6.79
C VAL A 180 -7.22 -5.32 -5.75
N LEU A 181 -7.62 -5.86 -4.60
CA LEU A 181 -7.85 -5.09 -3.38
C LEU A 181 -6.58 -4.34 -2.98
N LEU A 182 -6.70 -3.05 -2.69
CA LEU A 182 -5.61 -2.17 -2.23
C LEU A 182 -5.81 -1.68 -0.79
N GLY A 183 -7.01 -1.81 -0.23
CA GLY A 183 -7.29 -1.53 1.17
C GLY A 183 -8.76 -1.21 1.41
N PHE A 184 -9.04 -0.39 2.42
CA PHE A 184 -10.39 -0.08 2.86
C PHE A 184 -10.52 1.39 3.27
N LEU A 185 -11.67 2.00 3.00
CA LEU A 185 -12.01 3.30 3.58
C LEU A 185 -12.63 3.15 4.97
N LEU A 186 -12.76 4.26 5.70
CA LEU A 186 -13.28 4.28 7.08
C LEU A 186 -14.71 3.76 7.21
N ASP A 187 -15.50 3.78 6.13
CA ASP A 187 -16.84 3.21 6.08
C ASP A 187 -16.87 1.69 5.88
N GLY A 188 -15.70 1.05 5.78
CA GLY A 188 -15.52 -0.40 5.72
C GLY A 188 -15.60 -0.96 4.30
N PHE A 189 -15.93 -0.14 3.30
CA PHE A 189 -15.96 -0.61 1.91
C PHE A 189 -14.53 -0.75 1.35
N PRO A 190 -14.28 -1.79 0.54
CA PRO A 190 -12.98 -2.03 -0.05
C PRO A 190 -12.64 -1.02 -1.15
N VAL A 191 -11.35 -0.82 -1.36
CA VAL A 191 -10.75 -0.01 -2.43
C VAL A 191 -9.99 -0.94 -3.36
N TYR A 192 -10.33 -0.94 -4.65
CA TYR A 192 -9.65 -1.70 -5.69
C TYR A 192 -8.75 -0.83 -6.55
N GLY A 193 -7.80 -1.48 -7.24
CA GLY A 193 -6.93 -0.82 -8.20
C GLY A 193 -7.63 -0.30 -9.47
N PRO A 194 -6.86 0.29 -10.40
CA PRO A 194 -7.39 0.97 -11.57
C PRO A 194 -7.77 0.05 -12.73
N ILE A 195 -7.56 -1.26 -12.59
CA ILE A 195 -7.99 -2.25 -13.58
C ILE A 195 -9.08 -3.10 -12.95
N GLU A 196 -10.07 -3.45 -13.76
CA GLU A 196 -11.11 -4.41 -13.41
C GLU A 196 -11.41 -5.27 -14.63
N ASN A 197 -11.36 -6.60 -14.46
CA ASN A 197 -11.59 -7.55 -15.54
C ASN A 197 -10.68 -7.30 -16.76
N GLY A 198 -9.43 -6.89 -16.50
CA GLY A 198 -8.45 -6.56 -17.54
C GLY A 198 -8.67 -5.22 -18.26
N VAL A 199 -9.64 -4.40 -17.86
CA VAL A 199 -9.93 -3.09 -18.47
C VAL A 199 -9.72 -1.95 -17.47
N ALA A 200 -9.16 -0.84 -17.92
CA ALA A 200 -8.97 0.34 -17.08
C ALA A 200 -10.29 0.99 -16.65
N VAL A 201 -10.53 1.08 -15.34
CA VAL A 201 -11.71 1.70 -14.74
C VAL A 201 -11.71 3.20 -15.06
N LEU A 202 -12.82 3.70 -15.59
CA LEU A 202 -12.99 5.09 -15.99
C LEU A 202 -14.04 5.73 -15.09
N ASN A 203 -13.87 7.01 -14.76
CA ASN A 203 -14.80 7.73 -13.88
C ASN A 203 -16.24 7.73 -14.40
N THR A 204 -16.46 7.65 -15.72
CA THR A 204 -17.79 7.53 -16.33
C THR A 204 -18.50 6.20 -16.03
N ARG A 205 -17.79 5.23 -15.45
CA ARG A 205 -18.34 3.93 -15.02
C ARG A 205 -18.56 3.87 -13.50
N LEU A 206 -18.15 4.90 -12.78
CA LEU A 206 -18.27 5.01 -11.33
C LEU A 206 -19.39 5.99 -10.96
N ASP A 207 -19.91 5.84 -9.75
CA ASP A 207 -20.86 6.78 -9.18
C ASP A 207 -20.17 8.05 -8.64
N ALA A 208 -20.96 8.94 -8.04
CA ALA A 208 -20.46 10.19 -7.46
C ALA A 208 -19.50 10.00 -6.28
N TYR A 209 -19.48 8.82 -5.64
CA TYR A 209 -18.57 8.48 -4.54
C TYR A 209 -17.30 7.78 -5.03
N HIS A 210 -17.17 7.60 -6.34
CA HIS A 210 -16.03 6.99 -7.01
C HIS A 210 -15.96 5.47 -6.81
N GLY A 211 -17.12 4.82 -6.78
CA GLY A 211 -17.25 3.37 -6.73
C GLY A 211 -18.44 2.85 -7.50
N HIS A 212 -18.67 1.54 -7.37
CA HIS A 212 -19.81 0.82 -7.94
C HIS A 212 -19.98 -0.52 -7.20
N ALA A 213 -21.00 -1.31 -7.57
CA ALA A 213 -21.32 -2.55 -6.86
C ALA A 213 -21.51 -3.74 -7.81
N HIS A 214 -20.71 -4.78 -7.60
CA HIS A 214 -20.87 -6.11 -8.19
C HIS A 214 -19.95 -7.11 -7.47
N ALA A 215 -19.98 -8.37 -7.91
CA ALA A 215 -19.10 -9.42 -7.41
C ALA A 215 -17.63 -9.14 -7.75
N THR A 216 -16.74 -9.37 -6.78
CA THR A 216 -15.28 -9.32 -6.95
C THR A 216 -14.66 -10.64 -6.51
N THR A 217 -13.37 -10.82 -6.76
CA THR A 217 -12.62 -12.00 -6.26
C THR A 217 -12.70 -12.14 -4.74
N ASP A 218 -12.76 -11.02 -4.00
CA ASP A 218 -12.84 -11.03 -2.53
C ASP A 218 -14.26 -11.07 -2.00
N TYR A 219 -15.23 -10.60 -2.79
CA TYR A 219 -16.65 -10.54 -2.45
C TYR A 219 -17.48 -11.19 -3.56
N PRO A 220 -17.52 -12.54 -3.64
CA PRO A 220 -18.17 -13.24 -4.74
C PRO A 220 -19.69 -13.07 -4.77
N THR A 221 -20.30 -12.64 -3.66
CA THR A 221 -21.73 -12.30 -3.58
C THR A 221 -22.04 -10.85 -3.97
N GLY A 222 -21.01 -10.05 -4.25
CA GLY A 222 -21.14 -8.63 -4.52
C GLY A 222 -21.00 -7.74 -3.29
N ILE A 223 -20.36 -6.60 -3.50
CA ILE A 223 -20.28 -5.50 -2.54
C ILE A 223 -20.10 -4.18 -3.30
N TYR A 224 -20.58 -3.07 -2.73
CA TYR A 224 -20.12 -1.76 -3.17
C TYR A 224 -18.62 -1.62 -2.89
N HIS A 225 -17.86 -1.03 -3.80
CA HIS A 225 -16.44 -0.84 -3.65
C HIS A 225 -15.95 0.38 -4.43
N TYR A 226 -14.94 1.03 -3.88
CA TYR A 226 -14.27 2.16 -4.52
C TYR A 226 -13.22 1.67 -5.50
N HIS A 227 -12.91 2.50 -6.48
CA HIS A 227 -11.76 2.28 -7.34
C HIS A 227 -10.77 3.42 -7.24
N ILE A 228 -9.50 3.06 -7.28
CA ILE A 228 -8.48 4.01 -7.70
C ILE A 228 -8.59 4.19 -9.22
N THR A 229 -8.47 5.42 -9.72
CA THR A 229 -8.39 5.71 -11.16
C THR A 229 -7.21 6.64 -11.47
N ASN A 230 -6.94 6.86 -12.75
CA ASN A 230 -5.86 7.72 -13.23
C ASN A 230 -6.28 9.19 -13.39
N ALA A 231 -7.50 9.56 -12.98
CA ALA A 231 -8.06 10.89 -13.12
C ALA A 231 -8.79 11.32 -11.84
N ASP A 232 -8.80 12.62 -11.57
CA ASP A 232 -9.53 13.21 -10.45
C ASP A 232 -10.98 12.68 -10.39
N PRO A 233 -11.46 12.22 -9.22
CA PRO A 233 -10.90 12.39 -7.87
C PRO A 233 -9.95 11.29 -7.39
N TYR A 234 -9.47 10.42 -8.29
CA TYR A 234 -8.47 9.36 -8.08
C TYR A 234 -8.85 8.22 -7.14
N LEU A 235 -9.53 8.46 -6.03
CA LEU A 235 -9.85 7.43 -5.02
C LEU A 235 -11.28 7.55 -4.49
N ASN A 236 -11.65 8.72 -3.96
CA ASN A 236 -12.96 8.95 -3.35
C ASN A 236 -13.58 10.23 -3.93
N GLY A 237 -14.86 10.17 -4.29
CA GLY A 237 -15.60 11.31 -4.83
C GLY A 237 -16.23 12.17 -3.73
N ASP A 238 -17.56 12.26 -3.74
CA ASP A 238 -18.37 13.13 -2.88
C ASP A 238 -18.50 12.66 -1.41
N GLY A 239 -17.46 12.02 -0.87
CA GLY A 239 -17.39 11.54 0.51
C GLY A 239 -17.48 10.03 0.65
N PHE A 240 -17.92 9.58 1.83
CA PHE A 240 -18.16 8.16 2.11
C PHE A 240 -19.53 7.70 1.60
N PHE A 241 -19.56 6.54 0.96
CA PHE A 241 -20.76 5.82 0.55
C PHE A 241 -21.48 5.21 1.76
N GLY A 242 -20.73 4.66 2.72
CA GLY A 242 -21.25 4.08 3.94
C GLY A 242 -21.18 5.02 5.15
N THR A 243 -21.48 4.48 6.33
CA THR A 243 -21.29 5.21 7.60
C THR A 243 -19.85 5.01 8.06
N PRO A 244 -19.02 6.07 8.10
CA PRO A 244 -17.64 5.93 8.52
C PRO A 244 -17.55 5.52 9.99
N GLY A 245 -16.58 4.66 10.28
CA GLY A 245 -16.09 4.45 11.64
C GLY A 245 -15.14 5.57 12.06
N THR A 246 -14.04 5.24 12.72
CA THR A 246 -13.12 6.24 13.28
C THR A 246 -11.66 5.91 13.03
N ILE A 247 -10.82 6.94 13.09
CA ILE A 247 -9.37 6.83 13.20
C ILE A 247 -8.89 7.64 14.40
N THR A 248 -7.92 7.12 15.14
CA THR A 248 -7.15 7.86 16.15
C THR A 248 -5.66 7.77 15.85
N GLN A 249 -4.90 8.80 16.22
CA GLN A 249 -3.45 8.91 16.00
C GLN A 249 -2.70 9.24 17.29
#